data_AF-A0A8D0GZQ7-F1
#
_entry.id   AF-A0A8D0GZQ7-F1
#
_cell.length_a   1.000
_cell.length_b   1.000
_cell.length_c   1.000
_cell.angle_alpha   90.00
_cell.angle_beta   90.00
_cell.angle_gamma   90.00
#
_symmetry.space_group_name_H-M   'P 1'
#
loop_
_entity.id
_entity.type
_entity.pdbx_description
1 polymer ?
#
loop_
_entity_poly.entity_id
_entity_poly.type
_entity_poly.pdbx_seq_one_letter_code
_entity_poly.pdbx_strand_id
1 'polypeptide(L)'
;LVLCVSVSWKAKTAYLHHCHSLTVDDSTGVINCICWKNLLETEKPLPASTAPPGTSSSLNLVEQIRKLQELVRWKSRLEIGDVARVRGHLRIYRGQREIQGSAYYKVDDPVCDVQISRMLELPRLYREVYDQPFQIPQKVQSSDLSNTISKLSEKMKDFLVENKIQTFYQQDLETVESLVSLASRHVPSAGPEQVSNLNMAWALLICRTASPP
;
A
#
# COMPACT_ATOMS: atom_id res chain seq x y z
N LEU A 1 5.25 6.26 -3.02
CA LEU A 1 5.86 7.20 -3.99
C LEU A 1 4.95 7.30 -5.21
N VAL A 2 4.39 8.47 -5.51
CA VAL A 2 3.71 8.72 -6.78
C VAL A 2 4.76 9.22 -7.76
N LEU A 3 5.32 8.32 -8.53
CA LEU A 3 6.12 8.69 -9.70
C LEU A 3 5.12 9.07 -10.80
N CYS A 4 4.84 10.37 -10.91
CA CYS A 4 4.24 10.91 -12.13
C CYS A 4 5.38 11.04 -13.12
N VAL A 5 5.39 10.15 -14.12
CA VAL A 5 6.50 10.02 -15.03
C VAL A 5 6.07 10.45 -16.43
N SER A 6 6.84 11.34 -17.05
CA SER A 6 6.88 11.49 -18.50
C SER A 6 7.58 10.26 -19.08
N VAL A 7 7.05 9.62 -20.11
CA VAL A 7 7.77 8.55 -20.81
C VAL A 7 8.18 9.10 -22.15
N SER A 8 9.48 9.24 -22.39
CA SER A 8 10.00 8.91 -23.72
C SER A 8 11.47 8.59 -23.57
N TRP A 9 11.88 7.36 -23.85
CA TRP A 9 12.77 6.97 -24.96
C TRP A 9 13.19 5.50 -24.74
N LYS A 10 12.83 4.65 -25.71
CA LYS A 10 13.04 3.19 -25.82
C LYS A 10 12.32 2.29 -24.81
N ALA A 11 10.99 2.14 -24.96
CA ALA A 11 10.33 0.93 -24.46
C ALA A 11 10.75 -0.28 -25.32
N LYS A 12 11.67 -1.11 -24.83
CA LYS A 12 11.84 -2.46 -25.37
C LYS A 12 10.81 -3.36 -24.69
N THR A 13 9.64 -3.49 -25.30
CA THR A 13 8.58 -4.37 -24.80
C THR A 13 9.04 -5.82 -24.93
N ALA A 14 9.63 -6.36 -23.87
CA ALA A 14 9.81 -7.80 -23.71
C ALA A 14 8.50 -8.35 -23.14
N TYR A 15 7.72 -9.04 -23.97
CA TYR A 15 6.52 -9.73 -23.54
C TYR A 15 6.93 -10.98 -22.75
N LEU A 16 7.22 -10.83 -21.45
CA LEU A 16 7.13 -11.96 -20.53
C LEU A 16 5.65 -12.34 -20.42
N HIS A 17 5.34 -13.64 -20.38
CA HIS A 17 3.98 -14.17 -20.56
C HIS A 17 2.91 -13.51 -19.65
N HIS A 18 3.30 -12.88 -18.54
CA HIS A 18 2.38 -12.32 -17.53
C HIS A 18 2.66 -10.84 -17.18
N CYS A 19 3.69 -10.22 -17.76
CA CYS A 19 4.03 -8.81 -17.46
C CYS A 19 4.61 -8.08 -18.67
N HIS A 20 4.40 -6.76 -18.70
CA HIS A 20 5.04 -5.81 -19.59
C HIS A 20 6.23 -5.19 -18.88
N SER A 21 7.41 -5.27 -19.50
CA SER A 21 8.57 -4.47 -19.10
C SER A 21 8.57 -3.18 -19.92
N LEU A 22 8.36 -2.05 -19.23
CA LEU A 22 8.37 -0.71 -19.81
C LEU A 22 9.63 0.00 -19.36
N THR A 23 10.37 0.60 -20.28
CA THR A 23 11.49 1.47 -19.93
C THR A 23 11.00 2.91 -20.04
N VAL A 24 11.22 3.67 -18.97
CA VAL A 24 10.57 4.93 -18.70
C VAL A 24 11.63 6.00 -18.41
N ASP A 25 11.57 7.12 -19.12
CA ASP A 25 12.53 8.23 -19.04
C ASP A 25 11.80 9.56 -18.83
N ASP A 26 12.11 10.21 -17.72
CA ASP A 26 11.49 11.43 -17.22
C ASP A 26 12.36 12.68 -17.38
N SER A 27 13.42 12.62 -18.21
CA SER A 27 14.48 13.63 -18.38
C SER A 27 15.46 13.78 -17.21
N THR A 28 15.22 13.12 -16.06
CA THR A 28 16.18 13.05 -14.94
C THR A 28 16.91 11.72 -14.90
N GLY A 29 16.28 10.66 -15.41
CA GLY A 29 16.89 9.36 -15.57
C GLY A 29 15.96 8.37 -16.23
N VAL A 30 16.49 7.18 -16.49
CA VAL A 30 15.77 6.07 -17.11
C VAL A 30 15.62 4.93 -16.12
N ILE A 31 14.42 4.40 -15.96
CA ILE A 31 14.12 3.28 -15.07
C ILE A 31 13.22 2.25 -15.73
N ASN A 32 13.40 0.98 -15.37
CA ASN A 32 12.51 -0.09 -15.80
C ASN A 32 11.31 -0.19 -14.87
N CYS A 33 10.14 -0.36 -15.48
CA CYS A 33 8.85 -0.54 -14.84
C CYS A 33 8.30 -1.91 -15.24
N ILE A 34 8.04 -2.76 -14.25
CA ILE A 34 7.44 -4.08 -14.43
C ILE A 34 5.95 -3.97 -14.14
N CYS A 35 5.14 -4.07 -15.17
CA CYS A 35 3.70 -3.86 -15.13
C CYS A 35 2.97 -5.18 -15.41
N TRP A 36 2.21 -5.69 -14.45
CA TRP A 36 1.48 -6.94 -14.62
C TRP A 36 0.32 -6.76 -15.60
N LYS A 37 0.13 -7.73 -16.50
CA LYS A 37 -1.04 -7.74 -17.39
C LYS A 37 -2.27 -8.05 -16.56
N ASN A 38 -3.36 -7.35 -16.82
CA ASN A 38 -4.63 -7.74 -16.20
C ASN A 38 -5.09 -9.08 -16.78
N LEU A 39 -5.69 -9.95 -15.97
CA LEU A 39 -6.25 -11.23 -16.42
C LEU A 39 -7.25 -11.06 -17.59
N LEU A 40 -7.93 -9.91 -17.66
CA LEU A 40 -8.82 -9.52 -18.76
C LEU A 40 -8.11 -9.32 -20.12
N GLU A 41 -6.80 -9.08 -20.12
CA GLU A 41 -5.98 -9.05 -21.35
C GLU A 41 -5.59 -10.47 -21.82
N THR A 42 -5.54 -11.43 -20.87
CA THR A 42 -5.13 -12.82 -21.08
C THR A 42 -6.30 -13.72 -21.48
N GLU A 43 -7.55 -13.33 -21.18
CA GLU A 43 -8.71 -14.07 -21.68
C GLU A 43 -8.81 -13.93 -23.21
N LYS A 44 -8.62 -15.08 -23.87
CA LYS A 44 -8.98 -15.31 -25.27
C LYS A 44 -10.50 -15.07 -25.41
N PRO A 45 -10.99 -14.47 -26.52
CA PRO A 45 -12.43 -14.26 -26.70
C PRO A 45 -13.16 -15.58 -26.45
N LEU A 46 -14.13 -15.57 -25.53
CA LEU A 46 -15.00 -16.71 -25.26
C LEU A 46 -15.55 -17.20 -26.61
N PRO A 47 -15.47 -18.51 -26.93
CA PRO A 47 -16.09 -19.02 -28.14
C PRO A 47 -17.58 -18.68 -28.08
N ALA A 48 -18.10 -18.09 -29.15
CA ALA A 48 -19.51 -17.76 -29.29
C ALA A 48 -20.33 -19.03 -29.03
N SER A 49 -20.95 -19.12 -27.84
CA SER A 49 -21.81 -20.23 -27.49
C SER A 49 -23.05 -20.14 -28.36
N THR A 50 -23.21 -21.10 -29.27
CA THR A 50 -24.45 -21.38 -30.00
C THR A 50 -25.59 -21.56 -29.01
N ALA A 51 -26.41 -20.51 -28.81
CA ALA A 51 -27.65 -20.56 -28.05
C ALA A 51 -28.85 -20.16 -28.95
N PRO A 52 -30.05 -20.73 -28.72
CA PRO A 52 -31.18 -20.66 -29.67
C PRO A 52 -31.82 -19.27 -29.73
N PRO A 53 -32.58 -18.96 -30.80
CA PRO A 53 -33.10 -17.63 -31.07
C PRO A 53 -34.28 -17.32 -30.15
N GLY A 54 -34.07 -16.51 -29.10
CA GLY A 54 -35.17 -16.14 -28.20
C GLY A 54 -34.94 -14.98 -27.23
N THR A 55 -33.74 -14.41 -27.11
CA THR A 55 -33.48 -13.27 -26.20
C THR A 55 -32.73 -12.15 -26.92
N SER A 56 -33.48 -11.27 -27.59
CA SER A 56 -32.93 -10.15 -28.36
C SER A 56 -32.31 -9.04 -27.51
N SER A 57 -32.58 -8.98 -26.20
CA SER A 57 -32.04 -7.94 -25.31
C SER A 57 -30.69 -8.30 -24.66
N SER A 58 -30.42 -9.59 -24.39
CA SER A 58 -29.18 -10.04 -23.74
C SER A 58 -27.98 -10.03 -24.68
N LEU A 59 -28.21 -10.32 -25.97
CA LEU A 59 -27.18 -10.29 -27.00
C LEU A 59 -26.61 -8.87 -27.22
N ASN A 60 -27.40 -7.82 -26.96
CA ASN A 60 -26.93 -6.44 -27.09
C ASN A 60 -25.92 -6.09 -25.98
N LEU A 61 -26.21 -6.43 -24.72
CA LEU A 61 -25.34 -6.09 -23.59
C LEU A 61 -23.98 -6.82 -23.68
N VAL A 62 -23.96 -8.10 -24.05
CA VAL A 62 -22.72 -8.86 -24.24
C VAL A 62 -21.87 -8.26 -25.36
N GLU A 63 -22.49 -7.86 -26.47
CA GLU A 63 -21.79 -7.21 -27.59
C GLU A 63 -21.27 -5.81 -27.22
N GLN A 64 -22.02 -5.03 -26.43
CA GLN A 64 -21.53 -3.76 -25.89
C GLN A 64 -20.34 -3.97 -24.96
N ILE A 65 -20.38 -4.97 -24.08
CA ILE A 65 -19.25 -5.31 -23.19
C ILE A 65 -18.02 -5.70 -24.01
N ARG A 66 -18.18 -6.54 -25.04
CA ARG A 66 -17.09 -6.93 -25.94
C ARG A 66 -16.45 -5.72 -26.62
N LYS A 67 -17.26 -4.82 -27.19
CA LYS A 67 -16.77 -3.58 -27.81
C LYS A 67 -16.04 -2.68 -26.82
N LEU A 68 -16.56 -2.56 -25.59
CA LEU A 68 -15.90 -1.80 -24.54
C LEU A 68 -14.57 -2.43 -24.14
N GLN A 69 -14.49 -3.76 -24.01
CA GLN A 69 -13.25 -4.48 -23.72
C GLN A 69 -12.21 -4.27 -24.84
N GLU A 70 -12.62 -4.31 -26.10
CA GLU A 70 -11.74 -4.05 -27.25
C GLU A 70 -11.24 -2.60 -27.27
N LEU A 71 -12.13 -1.63 -27.03
CA LEU A 71 -11.77 -0.22 -26.93
C LEU A 71 -10.82 0.06 -25.77
N VAL A 72 -11.08 -0.54 -24.60
CA VAL A 72 -10.20 -0.43 -23.42
C VAL A 72 -8.83 -1.02 -23.75
N ARG A 73 -8.78 -2.22 -24.34
CA ARG A 73 -7.53 -2.90 -24.72
C ARG A 73 -6.75 -2.09 -25.77
N TRP A 74 -7.44 -1.52 -26.74
CA TRP A 74 -6.82 -0.67 -27.76
C TRP A 74 -6.25 0.62 -27.15
N LYS A 75 -7.03 1.29 -26.30
CA LYS A 75 -6.64 2.54 -25.66
C LYS A 75 -5.57 2.36 -24.57
N SER A 76 -5.50 1.18 -23.95
CA SER A 76 -4.50 0.84 -22.93
C SER A 76 -3.17 0.36 -23.51
N ARG A 77 -3.13 0.08 -24.82
CA ARG A 77 -1.90 -0.33 -25.50
C ARG A 77 -0.92 0.83 -25.51
N LEU A 78 0.26 0.58 -24.94
CA LEU A 78 1.37 1.51 -24.88
C LEU A 78 2.37 1.21 -25.99
N GLU A 79 2.71 2.23 -26.75
CA GLU A 79 3.72 2.17 -27.80
C GLU A 79 4.90 3.09 -27.48
N ILE A 80 6.00 2.91 -28.22
CA ILE A 80 7.16 3.78 -28.05
C ILE A 80 6.77 5.21 -28.47
N GLY A 81 6.98 6.17 -27.58
CA GLY A 81 6.63 7.57 -27.79
C GLY A 81 5.35 8.00 -27.07
N ASP A 82 4.60 7.06 -26.50
CA ASP A 82 3.43 7.39 -25.67
C ASP A 82 3.84 7.91 -24.30
N VAL A 83 3.09 8.90 -23.79
CA VAL A 83 3.18 9.32 -22.39
C VAL A 83 2.41 8.30 -21.54
N ALA A 84 3.09 7.69 -20.57
CA ALA A 84 2.46 6.73 -19.66
C ALA A 84 2.63 7.16 -18.20
N ARG A 85 1.57 6.97 -17.41
CA ARG A 85 1.66 7.14 -15.95
C ARG A 85 1.77 5.76 -15.31
N VAL A 86 2.85 5.54 -14.57
CA VAL A 86 3.08 4.29 -13.83
C VAL A 86 3.10 4.59 -12.33
N ARG A 87 2.24 3.92 -11.57
CA ARG A 87 2.24 3.95 -10.11
C ARG A 87 2.65 2.57 -9.59
N GLY A 88 3.49 2.56 -8.57
CA GLY A 88 4.05 1.33 -8.03
C GLY A 88 4.98 1.60 -6.86
N HIS A 89 5.77 0.59 -6.52
CA HIS A 89 6.82 0.70 -5.51
C HIS A 89 8.19 0.41 -6.13
N LEU A 90 9.22 1.03 -5.54
CA LEU A 90 10.60 0.79 -5.93
C LEU A 90 11.04 -0.59 -5.42
N ARG A 91 11.66 -1.37 -6.30
CA ARG A 91 12.25 -2.68 -6.02
C ARG A 91 13.68 -2.69 -6.54
N ILE A 92 14.54 -3.46 -5.87
CA ILE A 92 15.89 -3.75 -6.36
C ILE A 92 15.91 -5.22 -6.78
N TYR A 93 16.24 -5.48 -8.05
CA TYR A 93 16.35 -6.81 -8.60
C TYR A 93 17.71 -6.98 -9.28
N ARG A 94 18.49 -7.98 -8.82
CA ARG A 94 19.86 -8.24 -9.29
C ARG A 94 20.75 -6.99 -9.27
N GLY A 95 20.61 -6.16 -8.24
CA GLY A 95 21.37 -4.92 -8.07
C GLY A 95 20.88 -3.74 -8.92
N GLN A 96 19.85 -3.91 -9.75
CA GLN A 96 19.25 -2.85 -10.56
C GLN A 96 17.95 -2.36 -9.92
N ARG A 97 17.70 -1.05 -10.00
CA ARG A 97 16.45 -0.44 -9.53
C ARG A 97 15.36 -0.60 -10.60
N GLU A 98 14.21 -1.10 -10.19
CA GLU A 98 13.02 -1.23 -11.02
C GLU A 98 11.77 -0.78 -10.25
N ILE A 99 10.74 -0.36 -10.95
CA ILE A 99 9.44 -0.04 -10.36
C ILE A 99 8.53 -1.22 -10.61
N GLN A 100 8.01 -1.82 -9.54
CA GLN A 100 6.95 -2.80 -9.65
C GLN A 100 5.61 -2.06 -9.69
N GLY A 101 5.01 -1.99 -10.89
CA GLY A 101 3.78 -1.27 -11.15
C GLY A 101 2.55 -1.96 -10.56
N SER A 102 1.78 -1.21 -9.77
CA SER A 102 0.43 -1.59 -9.34
C SER A 102 -0.65 -1.03 -10.27
N ALA A 103 -0.37 0.08 -10.95
CA ALA A 103 -1.25 0.66 -11.95
C ALA A 103 -0.42 1.35 -13.04
N TYR A 104 -0.85 1.21 -14.29
CA TYR A 104 -0.25 1.89 -15.43
C TYR A 104 -1.31 2.19 -16.49
N TYR A 105 -1.19 3.33 -17.15
CA TYR A 105 -2.08 3.69 -18.25
C TYR A 105 -1.45 4.75 -19.15
N LYS A 106 -1.91 4.76 -20.41
CA LYS A 106 -1.61 5.80 -21.39
C LYS A 106 -2.26 7.12 -20.96
N VAL A 107 -1.49 8.19 -21.00
CA VAL A 107 -1.95 9.56 -20.77
C VAL A 107 -2.10 10.23 -22.14
N ASP A 108 -3.28 10.80 -22.38
CA ASP A 108 -3.54 11.62 -23.56
C ASP A 108 -3.10 13.06 -23.24
N ASP A 109 -1.92 13.45 -23.73
CA ASP A 109 -1.33 14.77 -23.46
C ASP A 109 -0.82 15.43 -24.76
N PRO A 110 -1.72 15.76 -25.70
CA PRO A 110 -1.34 16.23 -27.04
C PRO A 110 -0.65 17.60 -27.04
N VAL A 111 -0.83 18.38 -25.97
CA VAL A 111 -0.27 19.74 -25.80
C VAL A 111 0.74 19.83 -24.65
N CYS A 112 1.19 18.69 -24.12
CA CYS A 112 2.16 18.59 -23.03
C CYS A 112 1.72 19.27 -21.71
N ASP A 113 0.42 19.51 -21.50
CA ASP A 113 -0.09 20.20 -20.31
C ASP A 113 0.18 19.40 -19.03
N VAL A 114 -0.02 18.08 -19.09
CA VAL A 114 0.20 17.20 -17.94
C VAL A 114 1.70 17.12 -17.61
N GLN A 115 2.55 17.00 -18.63
CA GLN A 115 4.00 16.96 -18.45
C GLN A 115 4.54 18.29 -17.90
N ILE A 116 4.15 19.43 -18.47
CA ILE A 116 4.57 20.76 -18.00
C ILE A 116 4.08 21.01 -16.57
N SER A 117 2.82 20.72 -16.29
CA SER A 117 2.25 20.85 -14.94
C SER A 117 3.04 20.04 -13.91
N ARG A 118 3.45 18.82 -14.26
CA ARG A 118 4.27 17.99 -13.38
C ARG A 118 5.67 18.57 -13.16
N MET A 119 6.29 19.09 -14.21
CA MET A 119 7.61 19.75 -14.12
C MET A 119 7.57 20.97 -13.19
N LEU A 120 6.46 21.73 -13.18
CA LEU A 120 6.29 22.90 -12.32
C LEU A 120 5.91 22.52 -10.87
N GLU A 121 5.15 21.44 -10.70
CA GLU A 121 4.73 20.92 -9.39
C GLU A 121 5.90 20.32 -8.60
N LEU A 122 6.75 19.52 -9.26
CA LEU A 122 7.82 18.76 -8.61
C LEU A 122 8.75 19.62 -7.74
N PRO A 123 9.30 20.75 -8.21
CA PRO A 123 10.18 21.59 -7.40
C PRO A 123 9.50 22.13 -6.13
N ARG A 124 8.19 22.42 -6.20
CA ARG A 124 7.42 22.86 -5.03
C ARG A 124 7.27 21.73 -4.03
N LEU A 125 6.91 20.54 -4.50
CA LEU A 125 6.74 19.35 -3.66
C LEU A 125 8.05 18.95 -2.95
N TYR A 126 9.19 19.07 -3.64
CA TYR A 126 10.49 18.86 -2.99
C TYR A 126 10.73 19.85 -1.86
N ARG A 127 10.59 21.15 -2.14
CA ARG A 127 10.79 22.21 -1.13
C ARG A 127 9.85 22.10 0.06
N GLU A 128 8.58 21.79 -0.19
CA GLU A 128 7.53 21.81 0.84
C GLU A 128 7.41 20.49 1.61
N VAL A 129 7.86 19.37 1.04
CA VAL A 129 7.63 18.03 1.62
C VAL A 129 8.90 17.19 1.67
N TYR A 130 9.58 16.93 0.55
CA TYR A 130 10.65 15.92 0.52
C TYR A 130 11.97 16.40 1.13
N ASP A 131 12.29 17.68 0.99
CA ASP A 131 13.49 18.30 1.56
C ASP A 131 13.25 18.73 3.01
N GLN A 132 12.00 18.69 3.49
CA GLN A 132 11.68 19.00 4.87
C GLN A 132 12.13 17.86 5.79
N PRO A 133 12.70 18.18 6.96
CA PRO A 133 13.04 17.16 7.93
C PRO A 133 11.76 16.44 8.38
N PHE A 134 11.80 15.11 8.38
CA PHE A 134 10.68 14.32 8.86
C PHE A 134 10.49 14.55 10.36
N GLN A 135 9.46 15.31 10.71
CA GLN A 135 9.07 15.52 12.10
C GLN A 135 8.22 14.34 12.54
N ILE A 136 8.81 13.43 13.32
CA ILE A 136 8.02 12.47 14.08
C ILE A 136 7.23 13.32 15.09
N PRO A 137 5.89 13.29 15.10
CA PRO A 137 5.12 13.98 16.13
C PRO A 137 5.69 13.54 17.46
N GLN A 138 6.23 14.50 18.22
CA GLN A 138 6.70 14.24 19.56
C GLN A 138 5.45 13.81 20.33
N LYS A 139 5.25 12.49 20.43
CA LYS A 139 4.12 11.92 21.15
C LYS A 139 4.22 12.52 22.55
N VAL A 140 3.24 13.34 22.88
CA VAL A 140 3.03 13.86 24.22
C VAL A 140 3.27 12.69 25.19
N GLN A 141 4.32 12.80 26.01
CA GLN A 141 4.71 11.88 27.08
C GLN A 141 5.15 10.44 26.70
N SER A 142 6.27 10.27 26.01
CA SER A 142 6.98 8.97 26.02
C SER A 142 7.51 8.59 27.42
N SER A 143 7.80 9.58 28.27
CA SER A 143 8.23 9.37 29.67
C SER A 143 7.11 8.79 30.54
N ASP A 144 5.90 9.33 30.49
CA ASP A 144 4.82 8.89 31.39
C ASP A 144 4.23 7.56 30.96
N LEU A 145 4.14 7.29 29.66
CA LEU A 145 3.72 5.97 29.17
C LEU A 145 4.76 4.90 29.53
N SER A 146 6.06 5.17 29.38
CA SER A 146 7.13 4.24 29.78
C SER A 146 7.08 3.95 31.28
N ASN A 147 6.92 4.99 32.10
CA ASN A 147 6.80 4.85 33.56
C ASN A 147 5.53 4.07 33.96
N THR A 148 4.44 4.27 33.24
CA THR A 148 3.17 3.55 33.47
C THR A 148 3.29 2.08 33.09
N ILE A 149 3.93 1.76 31.96
CA ILE A 149 4.20 0.39 31.53
C ILE A 149 5.11 -0.31 32.55
N SER A 150 6.14 0.37 33.06
CA SER A 150 7.01 -0.17 34.11
C SER A 150 6.23 -0.46 35.40
N LYS A 151 5.40 0.48 35.87
CA LYS A 151 4.57 0.28 37.07
C LYS A 151 3.54 -0.85 36.90
N LEU A 152 2.94 -0.96 35.72
CA LEU A 152 1.99 -2.02 35.40
C LEU A 152 2.70 -3.38 35.37
N SER A 153 3.89 -3.44 34.76
CA SER A 153 4.71 -4.66 34.70
C SER A 153 5.10 -5.16 36.09
N GLU A 154 5.56 -4.29 36.98
CA GLU A 154 5.90 -4.68 38.36
C GLU A 154 4.67 -5.19 39.12
N LYS A 155 3.54 -4.47 39.03
CA LYS A 155 2.30 -4.89 39.70
C LYS A 155 1.74 -6.21 39.15
N MET A 156 1.92 -6.48 37.85
CA MET A 156 1.56 -7.77 37.25
C MET A 156 2.45 -8.89 37.76
N LYS A 157 3.77 -8.67 37.89
CA LYS A 157 4.68 -9.67 38.47
C LYS A 157 4.31 -9.99 39.91
N ASP A 158 4.06 -8.96 40.73
CA ASP A 158 3.67 -9.13 42.13
C ASP A 158 2.38 -9.97 42.24
N PHE A 159 1.37 -9.65 41.42
CA PHE A 159 0.11 -10.39 41.37
C PHE A 159 0.32 -11.87 40.99
N LEU A 160 1.14 -12.15 39.97
CA LEU A 160 1.41 -13.52 39.52
C LEU A 160 2.15 -14.34 40.59
N VAL A 161 3.11 -13.73 41.28
CA VAL A 161 3.88 -14.37 42.36
C VAL A 161 2.98 -14.63 43.58
N GLU A 162 2.20 -13.64 44.01
CA GLU A 162 1.28 -13.74 45.15
C GLU A 162 0.25 -14.85 44.95
N ASN A 163 -0.31 -14.95 43.73
CA ASN A 163 -1.34 -15.93 43.40
C ASN A 163 -0.79 -17.26 42.86
N LYS A 164 0.55 -17.42 42.80
CA LYS A 164 1.24 -18.62 42.28
C LYS A 164 0.77 -19.05 40.89
N ILE A 165 0.49 -18.09 40.02
CA ILE A 165 -0.01 -18.31 38.66
C ILE A 165 1.18 -18.64 37.75
N GLN A 166 1.20 -19.86 37.20
CA GLN A 166 2.26 -20.32 36.29
C GLN A 166 1.95 -20.02 34.82
N THR A 167 0.67 -20.02 34.45
CA THR A 167 0.18 -19.77 33.10
C THR A 167 -1.08 -18.91 33.17
N PHE A 168 -1.22 -17.97 32.25
CA PHE A 168 -2.37 -17.07 32.18
C PHE A 168 -2.63 -16.66 30.73
N TYR A 169 -3.87 -16.31 30.43
CA TYR A 169 -4.21 -15.61 29.20
C TYR A 169 -4.30 -14.10 29.48
N GLN A 170 -4.07 -13.31 28.44
CA GLN A 170 -4.17 -11.85 28.53
C GLN A 170 -5.55 -11.41 29.04
N GLN A 171 -6.60 -12.05 28.56
CA GLN A 171 -8.00 -11.78 28.95
C GLN A 171 -8.20 -11.97 30.45
N ASP A 172 -7.53 -12.94 31.07
CA ASP A 172 -7.63 -13.20 32.51
C ASP A 172 -7.10 -11.98 33.30
N LEU A 173 -6.01 -11.37 32.84
CA LEU A 173 -5.41 -10.20 33.48
C LEU A 173 -6.19 -8.90 33.20
N GLU A 174 -6.92 -8.83 32.09
CA GLU A 174 -7.83 -7.73 31.76
C GLU A 174 -9.11 -7.73 32.62
N THR A 175 -9.36 -8.79 33.39
CA THR A 175 -10.46 -8.82 34.39
C THR A 175 -10.04 -8.34 35.78
N VAL A 176 -8.73 -8.19 36.03
CA VAL A 176 -8.20 -7.81 37.35
C VAL A 176 -8.31 -6.29 37.54
N GLU A 177 -9.26 -5.85 38.35
CA GLU A 177 -9.58 -4.44 38.60
C GLU A 177 -8.34 -3.59 38.99
N SER A 178 -7.42 -4.16 39.76
CA SER A 178 -6.20 -3.47 40.23
C SER A 178 -5.18 -3.20 39.12
N LEU A 179 -5.21 -3.97 38.03
CA LEU A 179 -4.37 -3.81 36.84
C LEU A 179 -5.06 -2.92 35.80
N VAL A 180 -6.37 -3.12 35.61
CA VAL A 180 -7.20 -2.32 34.70
C VAL A 180 -7.25 -0.86 35.13
N SER A 181 -7.42 -0.59 36.43
CA SER A 181 -7.42 0.78 36.98
C SER A 181 -6.09 1.52 36.77
N LEU A 182 -4.97 0.78 36.73
CA LEU A 182 -3.64 1.35 36.49
C LEU A 182 -3.41 1.62 34.99
N ALA A 183 -3.88 0.73 34.12
CA ALA A 183 -3.83 0.90 32.67
C ALA A 183 -4.76 2.02 32.16
N SER A 184 -5.92 2.20 32.80
CA SER A 184 -6.94 3.17 32.38
C SER A 184 -6.60 4.63 32.71
N ARG A 185 -5.64 4.87 33.61
CA ARG A 185 -5.24 6.22 34.06
C ARG A 185 -4.64 7.12 32.96
N HIS A 186 -4.23 6.55 31.83
CA HIS A 186 -3.60 7.28 30.72
C HIS A 186 -4.35 7.16 29.39
N VAL A 187 -5.65 6.83 29.41
CA VAL A 187 -6.50 6.87 28.21
C VAL A 187 -7.28 8.20 28.20
N PRO A 188 -6.93 9.18 27.34
CA PRO A 188 -7.83 10.28 27.05
C PRO A 188 -9.11 9.73 26.42
N SER A 189 -10.25 10.20 26.93
CA SER A 189 -11.58 9.84 26.47
C SER A 189 -11.81 10.12 24.98
N ALA A 190 -12.47 9.15 24.33
CA ALA A 190 -13.23 9.20 23.07
C ALA A 190 -12.51 9.24 21.70
N GLY A 191 -12.45 8.07 21.03
CA GLY A 191 -12.25 7.91 19.59
C GLY A 191 -12.08 6.43 19.18
N PRO A 192 -12.60 5.95 18.02
CA PRO A 192 -12.70 4.53 17.68
C PRO A 192 -11.37 3.84 17.29
N GLU A 193 -10.21 4.48 17.47
CA GLU A 193 -8.88 3.94 17.11
C GLU A 193 -8.16 3.17 18.24
N GLN A 194 -8.86 2.83 19.33
CA GLN A 194 -8.21 2.36 20.56
C GLN A 194 -7.79 0.88 20.59
N VAL A 195 -8.23 0.04 19.65
CA VAL A 195 -7.85 -1.40 19.64
C VAL A 195 -6.36 -1.62 19.28
N SER A 196 -5.73 -0.66 18.60
CA SER A 196 -4.35 -0.78 18.12
C SER A 196 -3.29 -0.51 19.20
N ASN A 197 -3.55 0.43 20.11
CA ASN A 197 -2.56 0.88 21.09
C ASN A 197 -2.46 -0.05 22.32
N LEU A 198 -3.58 -0.66 22.74
CA LEU A 198 -3.58 -1.64 23.83
C LEU A 198 -2.81 -2.91 23.39
N ASN A 199 -3.07 -3.38 22.17
CA ASN A 199 -2.35 -4.49 21.56
C ASN A 199 -0.83 -4.25 21.47
N MET A 200 -0.40 -3.01 21.23
CA MET A 200 1.02 -2.68 21.16
C MET A 200 1.69 -2.67 22.55
N ALA A 201 0.99 -2.21 23.59
CA ALA A 201 1.48 -2.25 24.98
C ALA A 201 1.57 -3.70 25.51
N TRP A 202 0.57 -4.54 25.19
CA TRP A 202 0.60 -5.97 25.50
C TRP A 202 1.69 -6.73 24.74
N ALA A 203 1.88 -6.44 23.45
CA ALA A 203 2.95 -7.04 22.64
C ALA A 203 4.35 -6.71 23.19
N LEU A 204 4.59 -5.45 23.60
CA LEU A 204 5.85 -5.03 24.21
C LEU A 204 6.10 -5.67 25.59
N LEU A 205 5.03 -5.93 26.35
CA LEU A 205 5.11 -6.57 27.66
C LEU A 205 5.42 -8.07 27.54
N ILE A 206 4.80 -8.78 26.60
CA ILE A 206 5.06 -10.20 26.31
C ILE A 206 6.51 -10.38 25.82
N CYS A 207 7.02 -9.49 24.98
CA CYS A 207 8.41 -9.56 24.52
C CYS A 207 9.45 -9.34 25.63
N ARG A 208 9.10 -8.61 26.71
CA ARG A 208 10.00 -8.36 27.84
C ARG A 208 9.97 -9.45 28.91
N THR A 209 8.86 -10.17 29.06
CA THR A 209 8.76 -11.28 30.02
C THR A 209 9.25 -12.62 29.45
N ALA A 210 9.40 -12.72 28.12
CA ALA A 210 9.87 -13.93 27.45
C ALA A 210 11.40 -14.03 27.26
N SER A 211 12.19 -13.05 27.71
CA SER A 211 13.65 -13.21 27.78
C SER A 211 14.04 -13.78 29.15
N PRO A 212 14.59 -15.01 29.22
CA PRO A 212 15.27 -15.45 30.43
C PRO A 212 16.58 -14.64 30.61
N PRO A 213 17.13 -14.57 31.84
CA PRO A 213 18.42 -13.96 32.09
C PRO A 213 19.56 -14.61 31.28
#